data_AF-A0A8J9X2N5-F1
#
_entry.id   AF-A0A8J9X2N5-F1
#
_cell.length_a   1.000
_cell.length_b   1.000
_cell.length_c   1.000
_cell.angle_alpha   90.00
_cell.angle_beta   90.00
_cell.angle_gamma   90.00
#
_symmetry.space_group_name_H-M   'P 1'
#
loop_
_entity.id
_entity.type
_entity.pdbx_description
1 polymer ?
#
loop_
_entity_poly.entity_id
_entity_poly.type
_entity_poly.pdbx_seq_one_letter_code
_entity_poly.pdbx_strand_id
1 'polypeptide(L)'
;MSNRTAKATLSSVMTKSSILVRRRSMSSIPWATMDPKALGTTAEPYAVPNIVDGKLTSTSKTIEIIHPLDRDAYPIFTVPDTQTGEIQPFLDSLRKVTKSGMHNPLKNPERYLDYGEISRK
;
A
#
# COMPACT_ATOMS: atom_id res chain seq x y z
N MET A 1 22.80 -73.44 10.76
CA MET A 1 24.01 -72.58 10.67
C MET A 1 23.60 -71.33 9.90
N SER A 2 22.91 -70.38 10.54
CA SER A 2 23.51 -69.16 11.10
C SER A 2 24.72 -68.68 10.30
N ASN A 3 24.56 -67.58 9.56
CA ASN A 3 25.53 -66.49 9.63
C ASN A 3 24.88 -65.15 9.25
N ARG A 4 24.94 -64.23 10.22
CA ARG A 4 24.68 -62.81 10.13
C ARG A 4 25.64 -62.16 9.12
N THR A 5 25.18 -61.13 8.42
CA THR A 5 26.05 -60.02 8.07
C THR A 5 25.23 -58.74 7.98
N ALA A 6 25.43 -57.88 8.97
CA ALA A 6 24.94 -56.52 9.00
C ALA A 6 25.70 -55.68 7.96
N LYS A 7 24.97 -54.82 7.24
CA LYS A 7 25.54 -53.59 6.70
C LYS A 7 24.60 -52.44 7.08
N ALA A 8 24.96 -51.78 8.19
CA ALA A 8 24.42 -50.49 8.54
C ALA A 8 24.92 -49.47 7.52
N THR A 9 24.01 -48.86 6.77
CA THR A 9 24.33 -47.72 5.91
C THR A 9 23.88 -46.47 6.64
N LEU A 10 24.82 -45.79 7.30
CA LEU A 10 24.63 -44.47 7.87
C LEU A 10 24.53 -43.46 6.72
N SER A 11 23.31 -43.07 6.34
CA SER A 11 23.12 -41.91 5.48
C SER A 11 23.06 -40.66 6.36
N SER A 12 24.07 -39.82 6.19
CA SER A 12 24.27 -38.54 6.85
C SER A 12 23.09 -37.58 6.65
N VAL A 13 22.76 -36.87 7.72
CA VAL A 13 21.78 -35.79 7.79
C VAL A 13 22.31 -34.60 6.98
N MET A 14 21.54 -34.15 5.99
CA MET A 14 21.60 -32.77 5.51
C MET A 14 20.19 -32.19 5.54
N THR A 15 19.78 -31.76 6.73
CA THR A 15 18.69 -30.79 6.88
C THR A 15 19.17 -29.51 6.21
N LYS A 16 18.67 -29.24 5.00
CA LYS A 16 18.82 -27.93 4.38
C LYS A 16 18.19 -26.93 5.34
N SER A 17 19.02 -26.22 6.09
CA SER A 17 18.59 -25.07 6.86
C SER A 17 18.18 -24.02 5.85
N SER A 18 16.90 -24.07 5.47
CA SER A 18 16.28 -23.01 4.70
C SER A 18 16.32 -21.79 5.61
N ILE A 19 17.24 -20.88 5.33
CA ILE A 19 17.18 -19.51 5.84
C ILE A 19 15.77 -19.04 5.46
N LEU A 20 14.88 -18.97 6.45
CA LEU A 20 13.59 -18.35 6.33
C LEU A 20 13.86 -16.88 6.04
N VAL A 21 14.03 -16.55 4.75
CA VAL A 21 13.85 -15.21 4.26
C VAL A 21 12.39 -14.91 4.56
N ARG A 22 12.16 -14.29 5.72
CA ARG A 22 10.88 -13.70 6.08
C ARG A 22 10.62 -12.63 5.03
N ARG A 23 10.00 -13.03 3.91
CA ARG A 23 9.41 -12.11 2.95
C ARG A 23 8.43 -11.28 3.77
N ARG A 24 8.78 -10.03 4.07
CA ARG A 24 7.79 -9.02 4.46
C ARG A 24 6.90 -8.85 3.24
N SER A 25 5.89 -9.71 3.04
CA SER A 25 4.81 -9.32 2.16
C SER A 25 4.04 -8.26 2.92
N MET A 26 3.87 -7.08 2.32
CA MET A 26 2.96 -6.06 2.82
C MET A 26 1.49 -6.46 2.57
N SER A 27 1.23 -7.72 2.20
CA SER A 27 0.02 -8.17 1.54
C SER A 27 -1.12 -8.56 2.48
N SER A 28 -1.12 -8.09 3.74
CA SER A 28 -2.28 -8.32 4.60
C SER A 28 -2.43 -7.26 5.71
N ILE A 29 -2.21 -5.99 5.38
CA ILE A 29 -2.61 -4.91 6.29
C ILE A 29 -4.09 -4.60 5.98
N PRO A 30 -5.00 -4.54 6.96
CA PRO A 30 -6.45 -4.46 6.71
C PRO A 30 -6.93 -3.26 5.88
N TRP A 31 -6.15 -2.17 5.84
CA TRP A 31 -6.48 -0.98 5.05
C TRP A 31 -5.91 -1.01 3.62
N ALA A 32 -5.00 -1.94 3.31
CA ALA A 32 -4.37 -2.02 2.01
C ALA A 32 -5.35 -2.64 0.99
N THR A 33 -5.61 -1.92 -0.09
CA THR A 33 -6.56 -2.34 -1.14
C THR A 33 -5.91 -3.18 -2.23
N MET A 34 -4.58 -3.31 -2.25
CA MET A 34 -3.84 -3.98 -3.32
C MET A 34 -2.50 -4.57 -2.83
N ASP A 35 -2.04 -5.65 -3.48
CA ASP A 35 -0.74 -6.29 -3.23
C ASP A 35 0.35 -5.71 -4.15
N PRO A 36 1.40 -5.09 -3.61
CA PRO A 36 2.48 -4.49 -4.41
C PRO A 36 3.19 -5.46 -5.36
N LYS A 37 3.17 -6.76 -5.07
CA LYS A 37 3.86 -7.77 -5.89
C LYS A 37 3.09 -8.13 -7.17
N ALA A 38 1.80 -7.82 -7.22
CA ALA A 38 0.96 -8.09 -8.38
C ALA A 38 1.03 -6.97 -9.44
N LEU A 39 1.67 -5.84 -9.12
CA LEU A 39 1.80 -4.70 -10.02
C LEU A 39 2.54 -5.06 -11.32
N GLY A 40 2.05 -4.57 -12.46
CA GLY A 40 2.64 -4.78 -13.78
C GLY A 40 2.42 -6.17 -14.39
N THR A 41 1.73 -7.08 -13.67
CA THR A 41 1.42 -8.44 -14.17
C THR A 41 0.10 -8.48 -14.95
N THR A 42 -0.86 -7.61 -14.60
CA THR A 42 -2.20 -7.57 -15.18
C THR A 42 -2.34 -6.45 -16.20
N ALA A 43 -3.13 -6.70 -17.26
CA ALA A 43 -3.41 -5.68 -18.28
C ALA A 43 -4.27 -4.53 -17.77
N GLU A 44 -5.10 -4.77 -16.76
CA GLU A 44 -5.89 -3.73 -16.09
C GLU A 44 -5.09 -3.13 -14.93
N PRO A 45 -4.64 -1.86 -15.04
CA PRO A 45 -3.96 -1.16 -13.97
C PRO A 45 -4.90 -0.80 -12.82
N TYR A 46 -4.36 -0.68 -11.60
CA TYR A 46 -5.16 -0.30 -10.43
C TYR A 46 -5.52 1.19 -10.47
N ALA A 47 -6.82 1.50 -10.37
CA ALA A 47 -7.31 2.87 -10.34
C ALA A 47 -7.15 3.50 -8.94
N VAL A 48 -6.39 4.60 -8.86
CA VAL A 48 -6.14 5.32 -7.61
C VAL A 48 -7.16 6.46 -7.49
N PRO A 49 -8.09 6.45 -6.53
CA PRO A 49 -9.05 7.55 -6.38
C PRO A 49 -8.44 8.79 -5.70
N ASN A 50 -9.03 9.96 -5.93
CA ASN A 50 -8.78 11.18 -5.16
C ASN A 50 -9.60 11.18 -3.86
N ILE A 51 -9.08 11.80 -2.80
CA ILE A 51 -9.83 12.02 -1.55
C ILE A 51 -10.21 13.49 -1.45
N VAL A 52 -11.51 13.79 -1.45
CA VAL A 52 -12.06 15.14 -1.31
C VAL A 52 -13.15 15.16 -0.27
N ASP A 53 -13.04 16.06 0.71
CA ASP A 53 -14.04 16.23 1.79
C ASP A 53 -14.39 14.91 2.51
N GLY A 54 -13.39 14.03 2.67
CA GLY A 54 -13.55 12.72 3.32
C GLY A 54 -14.13 11.61 2.43
N LYS A 55 -14.29 11.83 1.13
CA LYS A 55 -14.82 10.83 0.18
C LYS A 55 -13.81 10.48 -0.91
N LEU A 56 -13.81 9.22 -1.33
CA LEU A 56 -13.07 8.75 -2.49
C LEU A 56 -13.83 9.12 -3.77
N THR A 57 -13.16 9.75 -4.73
CA THR A 57 -13.74 10.30 -5.96
C THR A 57 -12.86 9.97 -7.15
N SER A 58 -13.46 9.81 -8.33
CA SER A 58 -12.77 9.66 -9.62
C SER A 58 -13.03 10.87 -10.51
N THR A 59 -12.20 11.04 -11.53
CA THR A 59 -12.30 12.14 -12.51
C THR A 59 -12.52 11.58 -13.91
N SER A 60 -12.92 12.47 -14.82
CA SER A 60 -13.21 12.12 -16.20
C SER A 60 -11.94 11.74 -16.99
N LYS A 61 -10.82 12.40 -16.67
CA LYS A 61 -9.52 12.16 -17.31
C LYS A 61 -8.58 11.45 -16.34
N THR A 62 -7.78 10.56 -16.88
CA THR A 62 -6.81 9.77 -16.11
C THR A 62 -5.46 9.76 -16.81
N ILE A 63 -4.40 9.60 -16.01
CA ILE A 63 -3.02 9.42 -16.45
C ILE A 63 -2.60 8.01 -16.05
N GLU A 64 -2.01 7.29 -17.00
CA GLU A 64 -1.42 5.99 -16.76
C GLU A 64 0.02 6.14 -16.29
N ILE A 65 0.36 5.46 -15.21
CA ILE A 65 1.72 5.35 -14.70
C ILE A 65 2.31 4.06 -15.24
N ILE A 66 3.34 4.19 -16.09
CA ILE A 66 4.07 3.07 -16.67
C ILE A 66 4.95 2.36 -15.62
N HIS A 67 5.25 1.09 -15.87
CA HIS A 67 6.15 0.34 -15.00
C HIS A 67 7.59 0.87 -15.13
N PRO A 68 8.24 1.31 -14.04
CA PRO A 68 9.53 2.01 -14.12
C PRO A 68 10.73 1.09 -14.37
N LEU A 69 10.62 -0.20 -14.06
CA LEU A 69 11.73 -1.16 -14.12
C LEU A 69 11.67 -2.11 -15.32
N ASP A 70 10.53 -2.16 -16.01
CA ASP A 70 10.29 -3.07 -17.11
C ASP A 70 9.46 -2.34 -18.15
N ARG A 71 9.96 -2.27 -19.37
CA ARG A 71 9.35 -1.53 -20.47
C ARG A 71 8.19 -2.30 -21.11
N ASP A 72 8.24 -3.62 -21.05
CA ASP A 72 7.26 -4.50 -21.71
C ASP A 72 6.14 -4.93 -20.74
N ALA A 73 6.29 -4.60 -19.45
CA ALA A 73 5.26 -4.80 -18.44
C ALA A 73 4.07 -3.84 -18.62
N TYR A 74 2.90 -4.26 -18.14
CA TYR A 74 1.70 -3.44 -18.16
C TYR A 74 1.83 -2.22 -17.22
N PRO A 75 1.09 -1.12 -17.49
CA PRO A 75 1.00 0.02 -16.58
C PRO A 75 0.60 -0.41 -15.16
N ILE A 76 1.11 0.31 -14.16
CA ILE A 76 0.92 -0.05 -12.75
C ILE A 76 -0.30 0.64 -12.13
N PHE A 77 -0.58 1.88 -12.51
CA PHE A 77 -1.65 2.69 -11.93
C PHE A 77 -2.34 3.55 -12.96
N THR A 78 -3.62 3.83 -12.70
CA THR A 78 -4.38 4.88 -13.37
C THR A 78 -4.73 5.94 -12.34
N VAL A 79 -4.19 7.14 -12.51
CA VAL A 79 -4.35 8.26 -11.58
C VAL A 79 -5.27 9.32 -12.19
N PRO A 80 -6.30 9.80 -11.47
CA PRO A 80 -7.13 10.94 -11.80
C PRO A 80 -6.33 12.18 -12.17
N ASP A 81 -6.53 12.67 -13.40
CA ASP A 81 -6.03 13.97 -13.86
C ASP A 81 -7.11 15.02 -13.65
N THR A 82 -7.16 15.57 -12.44
CA THR A 82 -8.17 16.57 -12.04
C THR A 82 -8.08 17.81 -12.91
N GLN A 83 -9.10 18.04 -13.73
CA GLN A 83 -9.15 19.21 -14.63
C GLN A 83 -9.69 20.44 -13.92
N THR A 84 -9.46 21.63 -14.50
CA THR A 84 -9.88 22.92 -13.90
C THR A 84 -11.36 22.97 -13.52
N GLY A 85 -12.24 22.34 -14.30
CA GLY A 85 -13.68 22.27 -14.01
C GLY A 85 -14.04 21.40 -12.81
N GLU A 86 -13.16 20.48 -12.39
CA GLU A 86 -13.37 19.53 -11.30
C GLU A 86 -12.68 19.98 -9.99
N ILE A 87 -12.06 21.17 -9.97
CA ILE A 87 -11.31 21.70 -8.80
C ILE A 87 -12.24 22.31 -7.74
N GLN A 88 -13.45 22.73 -8.10
CA GLN A 88 -14.35 23.46 -7.19
C GLN A 88 -14.60 22.73 -5.84
N PRO A 89 -14.85 21.40 -5.81
CA PRO A 89 -15.00 20.66 -4.54
C PRO A 89 -13.77 20.74 -3.62
N PHE A 90 -12.56 20.80 -4.20
CA PHE A 90 -11.33 20.96 -3.44
C PHE A 90 -11.25 22.36 -2.81
N LEU A 91 -11.60 23.39 -3.59
CA LEU A 91 -11.63 24.77 -3.08
C LEU A 91 -12.65 24.92 -1.95
N ASP A 92 -13.83 24.32 -2.11
CA ASP A 92 -14.88 24.39 -1.09
C ASP A 92 -14.47 23.64 0.19
N SER A 93 -13.81 22.49 0.07
CA SER A 93 -13.24 21.79 1.23
C SER A 93 -12.16 22.61 1.94
N LEU A 94 -11.25 23.24 1.18
CA LEU A 94 -10.19 24.09 1.74
C LEU A 94 -10.75 25.36 2.40
N ARG A 95 -11.80 25.97 1.84
CA ARG A 95 -12.46 27.16 2.40
C ARG A 95 -13.11 26.93 3.76
N LYS A 96 -13.46 25.67 4.11
CA LYS A 96 -13.95 25.33 5.44
C LYS A 96 -12.88 25.55 6.52
N VAL A 97 -11.60 25.60 6.15
CA VAL A 97 -10.50 25.84 7.08
C VAL A 97 -10.33 27.34 7.31
N THR A 98 -10.59 27.79 8.54
CA THR A 98 -10.40 29.19 8.94
C THR A 98 -8.93 29.59 8.94
N LYS A 99 -8.63 30.90 8.82
CA LYS A 99 -7.25 31.44 8.84
C LYS A 99 -6.46 31.08 10.10
N SER A 100 -7.13 30.93 11.25
CA SER A 100 -6.49 30.52 12.51
C SER A 100 -6.36 29.00 12.66
N GLY A 101 -6.46 28.26 11.54
CA GLY A 101 -6.36 26.81 11.48
C GLY A 101 -7.63 26.09 11.95
N MET A 102 -7.60 24.76 11.95
CA MET A 102 -8.67 23.92 12.52
C MET A 102 -8.46 23.66 14.03
N HIS A 103 -7.27 23.94 14.56
CA HIS A 103 -6.96 24.04 15.99
C HIS A 103 -5.75 24.99 16.18
N ASN A 104 -5.59 25.51 17.40
CA ASN A 104 -4.45 26.28 17.87
C ASN A 104 -4.42 26.25 19.42
N PRO A 105 -3.41 26.82 20.11
CA PRO A 105 -3.31 26.75 21.57
C PRO A 105 -4.52 27.32 22.33
N LEU A 106 -5.29 28.22 21.71
CA LEU A 106 -6.48 28.85 22.29
C LEU A 106 -7.80 28.31 21.73
N LYS A 107 -7.76 27.48 20.68
CA LYS A 107 -8.94 26.98 19.95
C LYS A 107 -8.77 25.49 19.67
N ASN A 108 -9.64 24.66 20.23
CA ASN A 108 -9.63 23.20 20.07
C ASN A 108 -8.27 22.55 20.43
N PRO A 109 -7.68 22.85 21.60
CA PRO A 109 -6.37 22.31 21.99
C PRO A 109 -6.37 20.78 22.17
N GLU A 110 -7.53 20.14 22.40
CA GLU A 110 -7.68 18.69 22.49
C GLU A 110 -7.18 17.96 21.24
N ARG A 111 -7.23 18.61 20.06
CA ARG A 111 -6.77 18.01 18.81
C ARG A 111 -5.28 17.70 18.80
N TYR A 112 -4.47 18.34 19.64
CA TYR A 112 -3.07 17.96 19.83
C TYR A 112 -2.94 16.56 20.43
N LEU A 113 -3.84 16.19 21.36
CA LEU A 113 -3.88 14.86 21.96
C LEU A 113 -4.44 13.84 20.97
N ASP A 114 -5.50 14.18 20.23
CA ASP A 114 -6.07 13.29 19.20
C ASP A 114 -5.03 12.88 18.14
N TYR A 115 -4.20 13.83 17.69
CA TYR A 115 -3.11 13.51 16.76
C TYR A 115 -2.02 12.64 17.40
N GLY A 116 -1.81 12.77 18.72
CA GLY A 116 -0.96 11.88 19.49
C GLY A 116 -1.51 10.45 19.53
N GLU A 117 -2.82 10.31 19.74
CA GLU A 117 -3.53 9.02 19.72
C GLU A 117 -3.46 8.36 18.34
N ILE A 118 -3.67 9.12 17.25
CA ILE A 118 -3.55 8.61 15.86
C ILE A 118 -2.12 8.15 15.55
N SER A 119 -1.12 8.86 16.08
CA SER A 119 0.30 8.55 15.84
C SER A 119 0.83 7.44 16.74
N ARG A 120 0.07 7.05 17.77
CA ARG A 120 0.46 6.00 18.71
C ARG A 120 0.44 4.66 17.99
N LYS A 121 1.58 3.97 18.03
CA LYS A 121 1.79 2.64 17.43
C LYS A 121 1.14 1.53 18.24
#